data_AF-A0A7C3U6B1-F1
#
_entry.id   AF-A0A7C3U6B1-F1
#
_cell.length_a   1.000
_cell.length_b   1.000
_cell.length_c   1.000
_cell.angle_alpha   90.00
_cell.angle_beta   90.00
_cell.angle_gamma   90.00
#
_symmetry.space_group_name_H-M   'P 1'
#
loop_
_entity.id
_entity.type
_entity.pdbx_description
1 polymer ?
#
loop_
_entity_poly.entity_id
_entity_poly.type
_entity_poly.pdbx_seq_one_letter_code
_entity_poly.pdbx_strand_id
1 'polypeptide(L)'
;MFKDMPVDVGVIYEGERIRKPDMQVELGGPKVEHKFELARVKKPEEVKDGEVQVIGPDLNELEEGGSYPIGIYIEVAGENLEEDLEGIIERRIHEYCNFIEGFMHLNQRYDIWLRLSKKSFKKGLTSFKQIGTILERLYKSELPIVQKIQVTFITDPEKVKEMWVAANEIYEKRDSRARGLKDEEVDSFYGCTLCQSFAPTHVCVITPQ
;
A
#
# COMPACT_ATOMS: atom_id res chain seq x y z
N MET A 1 -14.16 -10.89 10.35
CA MET A 1 -13.35 -9.66 10.34
C MET A 1 -13.91 -8.58 9.43
N PHE A 2 -14.40 -8.92 8.23
CA PHE A 2 -14.83 -7.94 7.21
C PHE A 2 -16.32 -8.05 6.81
N LYS A 3 -17.18 -8.56 7.69
CA LYS A 3 -18.61 -8.81 7.36
C LYS A 3 -19.41 -7.54 7.06
N ASP A 4 -18.91 -6.40 7.51
CA ASP A 4 -19.44 -5.05 7.32
C ASP A 4 -18.91 -4.37 6.05
N MET A 5 -17.99 -5.00 5.32
CA MET A 5 -17.45 -4.48 4.06
C MET A 5 -18.33 -4.90 2.87
N PRO A 6 -18.41 -4.06 1.81
CA PRO A 6 -19.26 -4.33 0.64
C PRO A 6 -18.73 -5.45 -0.26
N VAL A 7 -17.47 -5.84 -0.08
CA VAL A 7 -16.77 -6.85 -0.86
C VAL A 7 -16.06 -7.81 0.07
N ASP A 8 -15.74 -8.98 -0.47
CA ASP A 8 -14.97 -9.97 0.26
C ASP A 8 -13.50 -9.55 0.38
N VAL A 9 -12.85 -9.99 1.45
CA VAL A 9 -11.43 -9.74 1.72
C VAL A 9 -10.76 -11.06 2.08
N GLY A 10 -9.70 -11.42 1.36
CA GLY A 10 -8.89 -12.60 1.62
C GLY A 10 -7.85 -12.90 0.53
N VAL A 11 -6.92 -13.79 0.87
CA VAL A 11 -5.77 -14.19 0.01
C VAL A 11 -6.21 -14.72 -1.36
N ILE A 12 -7.43 -15.24 -1.49
CA ILE A 12 -7.95 -15.78 -2.76
C ILE A 12 -8.01 -14.71 -3.87
N TYR A 13 -8.08 -13.43 -3.51
CA TYR A 13 -8.17 -12.32 -4.45
C TYR A 13 -6.80 -11.76 -4.85
N GLU A 14 -5.70 -12.19 -4.20
CA GLU A 14 -4.38 -11.58 -4.37
C GLU A 14 -3.89 -11.60 -5.83
N GLY A 15 -4.25 -12.66 -6.56
CA GLY A 15 -3.91 -12.84 -7.97
C GLY A 15 -4.84 -12.13 -8.96
N GLU A 16 -5.87 -11.40 -8.52
CA GLU A 16 -6.80 -10.73 -9.42
C GLU A 16 -6.09 -9.68 -10.29
N ARG A 17 -6.48 -9.63 -11.56
CA ARG A 17 -5.97 -8.67 -12.54
C ARG A 17 -7.13 -7.96 -13.21
N ILE A 18 -7.17 -6.64 -13.05
CA ILE A 18 -8.24 -5.80 -13.59
C ILE A 18 -7.76 -5.21 -14.90
N ARG A 19 -8.38 -5.64 -16.01
CA ARG A 19 -8.09 -5.12 -17.34
C ARG A 19 -8.84 -3.81 -17.58
N LYS A 20 -8.36 -3.01 -18.53
CA LYS A 20 -8.93 -1.69 -18.85
C LYS A 20 -10.46 -1.69 -19.07
N PRO A 21 -11.08 -2.67 -19.76
CA PRO A 21 -12.54 -2.69 -19.94
C PRO A 21 -13.33 -2.87 -18.64
N ASP A 22 -12.74 -3.56 -17.66
CA ASP A 22 -13.38 -3.94 -16.39
C ASP A 22 -13.09 -2.96 -15.25
N MET A 23 -12.27 -1.94 -15.52
CA MET A 23 -11.80 -0.97 -14.55
C MET A 23 -12.81 0.15 -14.34
N GLN A 24 -13.16 0.41 -13.08
CA GLN A 24 -13.89 1.59 -12.64
C GLN A 24 -12.97 2.82 -12.65
N VAL A 25 -11.80 2.71 -12.04
CA VAL A 25 -10.83 3.80 -11.97
C VAL A 25 -9.40 3.27 -11.93
N GLU A 26 -8.47 4.02 -12.53
CA GLU A 26 -7.03 3.83 -12.44
C GLU A 26 -6.44 4.87 -11.47
N LEU A 27 -5.57 4.43 -10.57
CA LEU A 27 -4.86 5.30 -9.64
C LEU A 27 -3.36 5.07 -9.81
N GLY A 28 -2.60 6.14 -10.03
CA GLY A 28 -1.19 6.03 -10.38
C GLY A 28 -0.98 5.39 -11.76
N GLY A 29 -0.05 4.45 -11.86
CA GLY A 29 0.30 3.80 -13.12
C GLY A 29 1.08 4.69 -14.11
N PRO A 30 1.35 4.19 -15.32
CA PRO A 30 2.30 4.80 -16.25
C PRO A 30 1.90 6.19 -16.79
N LYS A 31 0.62 6.55 -16.71
CA LYS A 31 0.10 7.83 -17.20
C LYS A 31 0.17 8.95 -16.17
N VAL A 32 0.48 8.60 -14.92
CA VAL A 32 0.43 9.51 -13.80
C VAL A 32 1.85 9.68 -13.29
N GLU A 33 2.35 10.91 -13.38
CA GLU A 33 3.71 11.27 -13.01
C GLU A 33 3.91 11.14 -11.49
N HIS A 34 3.07 11.83 -10.71
CA HIS A 34 3.17 11.88 -9.25
C HIS A 34 2.23 10.85 -8.62
N LYS A 35 2.82 9.86 -7.98
CA LYS A 35 2.12 8.77 -7.26
C LYS A 35 3.06 8.16 -6.24
N PHE A 36 2.58 7.80 -5.06
CA PHE A 36 3.44 7.18 -4.05
C PHE A 36 2.65 6.36 -3.02
N GLU A 37 3.32 5.40 -2.40
CA GLU A 37 2.90 4.80 -1.13
C GLU A 37 4.05 4.90 -0.12
N LEU A 38 3.76 5.33 1.10
CA LEU A 38 4.77 5.57 2.12
C LEU A 38 4.24 5.13 3.49
N ALA A 39 4.96 4.23 4.16
CA ALA A 39 4.74 3.94 5.57
C ALA A 39 5.71 4.70 6.45
N ARG A 40 5.25 5.22 7.59
CA ARG A 40 6.07 5.92 8.58
C ARG A 40 5.80 5.44 9.99
N VAL A 41 6.88 5.23 10.74
CA VAL A 41 6.81 5.05 12.19
C VAL A 41 6.71 6.42 12.84
N LYS A 42 5.77 6.56 13.76
CA LYS A 42 5.48 7.79 14.49
C LYS A 42 5.38 7.50 15.98
N LYS A 43 5.45 8.56 16.79
CA LYS A 43 5.18 8.40 18.22
C LYS A 43 3.68 8.11 18.44
N PRO A 44 3.32 7.35 19.49
CA PRO A 44 1.93 6.99 19.75
C PRO A 44 0.97 8.19 19.89
N GLU A 45 1.45 9.37 20.27
CA GLU A 45 0.64 10.58 20.42
C GLU A 45 0.34 11.27 19.09
N GLU A 46 1.14 10.99 18.05
CA GLU A 46 0.99 11.58 16.72
C GLU A 46 0.00 10.79 15.85
N VAL A 47 -0.24 9.51 16.18
CA VAL A 47 -1.12 8.61 15.41
C VAL A 47 -2.49 8.53 16.04
N LYS A 48 -3.52 8.92 15.26
CA LYS A 48 -4.91 8.72 15.63
C LYS A 48 -5.37 7.35 15.18
N ASP A 49 -5.42 6.42 16.12
CA ASP A 49 -5.72 5.02 15.83
C ASP A 49 -7.08 4.84 15.12
N GLY A 50 -7.07 4.10 14.00
CA GLY A 50 -8.25 3.81 13.19
C GLY A 50 -8.72 4.94 12.29
N GLU A 51 -8.04 6.09 12.28
CA GLU A 51 -8.44 7.22 11.44
C GLU A 51 -8.10 6.95 9.97
N VAL A 52 -9.10 7.14 9.10
CA VAL A 52 -8.91 7.13 7.64
C VAL A 52 -9.29 8.49 7.06
N GLN A 53 -8.30 9.15 6.47
CA GLN A 53 -8.45 10.46 5.85
C GLN A 53 -8.40 10.37 4.32
N VAL A 54 -9.12 11.25 3.65
CA VAL A 54 -9.10 11.42 2.19
C VAL A 54 -8.87 12.90 1.90
N ILE A 55 -7.80 13.21 1.18
CA ILE A 55 -7.43 14.57 0.77
C ILE A 55 -7.56 14.67 -0.75
N GLY A 56 -8.61 15.34 -1.21
CA GLY A 56 -9.03 15.36 -2.61
C GLY A 56 -10.29 14.53 -2.84
N PRO A 57 -10.66 14.27 -4.11
CA PRO A 57 -11.87 13.52 -4.45
C PRO A 57 -11.82 12.05 -3.98
N ASP A 58 -12.88 11.57 -3.37
CA ASP A 58 -13.04 10.16 -3.01
C ASP A 58 -13.47 9.32 -4.24
N LEU A 59 -13.43 7.98 -4.13
CA LEU A 59 -13.68 7.05 -5.24
C LEU A 59 -15.02 7.27 -5.96
N ASN A 60 -16.07 7.66 -5.26
CA ASN A 60 -17.39 7.93 -5.82
C ASN A 60 -17.49 9.28 -6.55
N GLU A 61 -16.48 10.13 -6.42
CA GLU A 61 -16.38 11.43 -7.10
C GLU A 61 -15.50 11.35 -8.36
N LEU A 62 -14.81 10.23 -8.57
CA LEU A 62 -13.96 9.99 -9.74
C LEU A 62 -14.78 9.45 -10.92
N GLU A 63 -14.45 9.90 -12.13
CA GLU A 63 -15.12 9.46 -13.35
C GLU A 63 -14.74 8.02 -13.73
N GLU A 64 -15.73 7.26 -14.20
CA GLU A 64 -15.52 5.90 -14.67
C GLU A 64 -14.51 5.86 -15.83
N GLY A 65 -13.49 5.01 -15.72
CA GLY A 65 -12.41 4.87 -16.69
C GLY A 65 -11.32 5.94 -16.60
N GLY A 66 -11.44 6.89 -15.66
CA GLY A 66 -10.45 7.92 -15.39
C GLY A 66 -9.14 7.38 -14.80
N SER A 67 -8.11 8.23 -14.82
CA SER A 67 -6.77 7.95 -14.28
C SER A 67 -6.31 9.12 -13.42
N TYR A 68 -5.99 8.85 -12.15
CA TYR A 68 -5.78 9.91 -11.16
C TYR A 68 -4.48 9.74 -10.36
N PRO A 69 -3.86 10.85 -9.88
CA PRO A 69 -2.79 10.79 -8.88
C PRO A 69 -3.28 10.17 -7.58
N ILE A 70 -2.36 9.48 -6.91
CA ILE A 70 -2.64 8.82 -5.64
C ILE A 70 -1.40 8.86 -4.73
N GLY A 71 -1.62 9.27 -3.49
CA GLY A 71 -0.72 9.05 -2.36
C GLY A 71 -1.39 8.13 -1.36
N ILE A 72 -0.72 7.05 -0.95
CA ILE A 72 -1.13 6.21 0.18
C ILE A 72 -0.12 6.45 1.30
N TYR A 73 -0.53 7.15 2.34
CA TYR A 73 0.33 7.47 3.47
C TYR A 73 -0.17 6.75 4.73
N ILE A 74 0.65 5.85 5.25
CA ILE A 74 0.34 5.04 6.43
C ILE A 74 1.24 5.45 7.57
N GLU A 75 0.65 5.84 8.68
CA GLU A 75 1.36 6.16 9.91
C GLU A 75 1.05 5.10 10.95
N VAL A 76 2.10 4.50 11.53
CA VAL A 76 1.96 3.44 12.52
C VAL A 76 2.74 3.78 13.79
N ALA A 77 2.24 3.29 14.91
CA ALA A 77 2.93 3.36 16.19
C ALA A 77 2.75 2.06 16.98
N GLY A 78 3.77 1.71 17.76
CA GLY A 78 3.79 0.58 18.67
C GLY A 78 5.08 0.57 19.48
N GLU A 79 5.06 -0.02 20.66
CA GLU A 79 6.22 -0.02 21.58
C GLU A 79 7.48 -0.66 20.99
N ASN A 80 7.31 -1.70 20.16
CA ASN A 80 8.40 -2.46 19.53
C ASN A 80 8.63 -2.08 18.06
N LEU A 81 8.18 -0.88 17.65
CA LEU A 81 8.15 -0.48 16.24
C LEU A 81 9.27 0.55 15.98
N GLU A 82 10.21 0.19 15.11
CA GLU A 82 11.39 0.99 14.79
C GLU A 82 11.31 1.54 13.35
N GLU A 83 11.98 2.68 13.05
CA GLU A 83 12.00 3.28 11.70
C GLU A 83 12.53 2.30 10.63
N ASP A 84 13.37 1.35 11.02
CA ASP A 84 13.95 0.33 10.13
C ASP A 84 12.89 -0.63 9.57
N LEU A 85 11.77 -0.78 10.26
CA LEU A 85 10.65 -1.62 9.84
C LEU A 85 9.73 -0.91 8.84
N GLU A 86 9.90 0.40 8.59
CA GLU A 86 9.03 1.16 7.69
C GLU A 86 8.93 0.50 6.30
N GLY A 87 10.06 0.03 5.73
CA GLY A 87 10.07 -0.63 4.43
C GLY A 87 9.31 -1.97 4.42
N ILE A 88 9.33 -2.71 5.53
CA ILE A 88 8.59 -3.97 5.67
C ILE A 88 7.08 -3.69 5.77
N ILE A 89 6.70 -2.68 6.55
CA ILE A 89 5.31 -2.23 6.70
C ILE A 89 4.79 -1.72 5.36
N GLU A 90 5.56 -0.90 4.65
CA GLU A 90 5.22 -0.35 3.33
C GLU A 90 4.99 -1.45 2.31
N ARG A 91 5.83 -2.50 2.30
CA ARG A 91 5.66 -3.62 1.36
C ARG A 91 4.33 -4.35 1.52
N ARG A 92 3.73 -4.34 2.72
CA ARG A 92 2.42 -4.97 2.98
C ARG A 92 1.25 -4.22 2.36
N ILE A 93 1.41 -2.96 1.96
CA ILE A 93 0.37 -2.20 1.24
C ILE A 93 -0.03 -2.97 -0.02
N HIS A 94 0.95 -3.51 -0.73
CA HIS A 94 0.73 -4.31 -1.92
C HIS A 94 -0.16 -5.52 -1.67
N GLU A 95 0.23 -6.36 -0.72
CA GLU A 95 -0.48 -7.61 -0.42
C GLU A 95 -1.89 -7.32 0.10
N TYR A 96 -2.02 -6.42 1.07
CA TYR A 96 -3.31 -6.12 1.71
C TYR A 96 -4.29 -5.42 0.78
N CYS A 97 -3.82 -4.57 -0.14
CA CYS A 97 -4.67 -4.04 -1.20
C CYS A 97 -5.19 -5.16 -2.11
N ASN A 98 -4.32 -6.10 -2.51
CA ASN A 98 -4.72 -7.22 -3.39
C ASN A 98 -5.58 -8.27 -2.67
N PHE A 99 -5.68 -8.28 -1.35
CA PHE A 99 -6.65 -9.12 -0.64
C PHE A 99 -8.10 -8.64 -0.78
N ILE A 100 -8.34 -7.41 -1.24
CA ILE A 100 -9.67 -6.84 -1.39
C ILE A 100 -10.22 -7.24 -2.77
N GLU A 101 -11.38 -7.91 -2.82
CA GLU A 101 -11.99 -8.34 -4.08
C GLU A 101 -12.14 -7.15 -5.05
N GLY A 102 -11.55 -7.27 -6.23
CA GLY A 102 -11.59 -6.29 -7.30
C GLY A 102 -10.87 -4.98 -7.00
N PHE A 103 -9.90 -4.98 -6.09
CA PHE A 103 -8.90 -3.92 -5.95
C PHE A 103 -7.51 -4.48 -6.22
N MET A 104 -6.90 -4.01 -7.29
CA MET A 104 -5.58 -4.46 -7.74
C MET A 104 -4.53 -3.43 -7.37
N HIS A 105 -3.40 -3.86 -6.82
CA HIS A 105 -2.22 -3.05 -6.57
C HIS A 105 -0.97 -3.69 -7.20
N LEU A 106 -0.15 -2.89 -7.86
CA LEU A 106 1.11 -3.32 -8.49
C LEU A 106 2.25 -2.38 -8.10
N ASN A 107 3.48 -2.89 -8.25
CA ASN A 107 4.73 -2.20 -7.97
C ASN A 107 4.85 -1.77 -6.50
N GLN A 108 5.60 -0.69 -6.24
CA GLN A 108 5.87 -0.16 -4.91
C GLN A 108 6.30 1.31 -4.96
N ARG A 109 6.34 1.97 -3.80
CA ARG A 109 6.89 3.34 -3.62
C ARG A 109 6.30 4.33 -4.63
N TYR A 110 7.13 5.02 -5.42
CA TYR A 110 6.72 6.03 -6.39
C TYR A 110 6.22 5.47 -7.74
N ASP A 111 6.22 4.15 -7.91
CA ASP A 111 5.84 3.50 -9.16
C ASP A 111 4.55 2.67 -9.04
N ILE A 112 3.80 2.85 -7.96
CA ILE A 112 2.56 2.13 -7.69
C ILE A 112 1.54 2.27 -8.82
N TRP A 113 0.75 1.22 -9.02
CA TRP A 113 -0.33 1.21 -9.98
C TRP A 113 -1.52 0.43 -9.44
N LEU A 114 -2.63 1.13 -9.23
CA LEU A 114 -3.84 0.53 -8.69
C LEU A 114 -5.00 0.64 -9.67
N ARG A 115 -5.92 -0.33 -9.55
CA ARG A 115 -7.20 -0.32 -10.23
C ARG A 115 -8.29 -0.82 -9.31
N LEU A 116 -9.47 -0.20 -9.42
CA LEU A 116 -10.71 -0.71 -8.85
C LEU A 116 -11.59 -1.26 -9.96
N SER A 117 -12.23 -2.40 -9.75
CA SER A 117 -13.11 -3.02 -10.74
C SER A 117 -14.51 -2.43 -10.73
N LYS A 118 -15.18 -2.39 -11.89
CA LYS A 118 -16.59 -1.99 -12.00
C LYS A 118 -17.51 -2.90 -11.18
N LYS A 119 -17.15 -4.18 -11.05
CA LYS A 119 -17.92 -5.18 -10.28
C LYS A 119 -17.91 -4.83 -8.78
N SER A 120 -16.73 -4.57 -8.21
CA SER A 120 -16.58 -4.22 -6.80
C SER A 120 -17.14 -2.85 -6.46
N PHE A 121 -17.01 -1.88 -7.37
CA PHE A 121 -17.66 -0.59 -7.22
C PHE A 121 -19.19 -0.73 -7.15
N LYS A 122 -19.79 -1.52 -8.06
CA LYS A 122 -21.24 -1.82 -8.04
C LYS A 122 -21.70 -2.59 -6.79
N LYS A 123 -20.82 -3.38 -6.16
CA LYS A 123 -21.09 -4.03 -4.88
C LYS A 123 -21.09 -3.05 -3.69
N GLY A 124 -20.57 -1.85 -3.87
CA GLY A 124 -20.56 -0.79 -2.86
C GLY A 124 -19.17 -0.41 -2.34
N LEU A 125 -18.08 -0.91 -2.94
CA LEU A 125 -16.72 -0.42 -2.66
C LEU A 125 -16.50 0.91 -3.38
N THR A 126 -17.03 1.99 -2.80
CA THR A 126 -17.14 3.31 -3.42
C THR A 126 -16.42 4.42 -2.64
N SER A 127 -15.64 4.08 -1.60
CA SER A 127 -14.87 5.06 -0.83
C SER A 127 -13.52 4.51 -0.38
N PHE A 128 -12.48 5.34 -0.45
CA PHE A 128 -11.16 5.07 0.11
C PHE A 128 -11.22 4.79 1.61
N LYS A 129 -12.22 5.32 2.33
CA LYS A 129 -12.41 5.03 3.75
C LYS A 129 -12.66 3.54 4.01
N GLN A 130 -13.38 2.86 3.12
CA GLN A 130 -13.60 1.42 3.22
C GLN A 130 -12.28 0.66 3.03
N ILE A 131 -11.49 1.04 2.03
CA ILE A 131 -10.16 0.46 1.76
C ILE A 131 -9.23 0.69 2.94
N GLY A 132 -9.12 1.91 3.47
CA GLY A 132 -8.29 2.22 4.62
C GLY A 132 -8.71 1.49 5.89
N THR A 133 -10.02 1.28 6.10
CA THR A 133 -10.52 0.46 7.21
C THR A 133 -10.10 -1.00 7.05
N ILE A 134 -10.12 -1.54 5.83
CA ILE A 134 -9.64 -2.90 5.57
C ILE A 134 -8.13 -2.99 5.81
N LEU A 135 -7.35 -2.02 5.32
CA LEU A 135 -5.90 -1.97 5.54
C LEU A 135 -5.59 -1.92 7.05
N GLU A 136 -6.23 -1.02 7.80
CA GLU A 136 -6.06 -0.92 9.27
C GLU A 136 -6.23 -2.28 9.97
N ARG A 137 -7.35 -2.94 9.66
CA ARG A 137 -7.67 -4.26 10.18
C ARG A 137 -6.61 -5.31 9.80
N LEU A 138 -6.22 -5.38 8.54
CA LEU A 138 -5.21 -6.33 8.06
C LEU A 138 -3.85 -6.08 8.72
N TYR A 139 -3.41 -4.82 8.83
CA TYR A 139 -2.17 -4.47 9.52
C TYR A 139 -2.16 -4.95 10.97
N LYS A 140 -3.23 -4.69 11.74
CA LYS A 140 -3.32 -5.13 13.13
C LYS A 140 -3.42 -6.65 13.29
N SER A 141 -4.06 -7.34 12.34
CA SER A 141 -4.17 -8.81 12.34
C SER A 141 -2.82 -9.47 12.12
N GLU A 142 -2.11 -9.03 11.08
CA GLU A 142 -0.92 -9.72 10.58
C GLU A 142 0.38 -9.21 11.24
N LEU A 143 0.39 -7.97 11.72
CA LEU A 143 1.52 -7.35 12.41
C LEU A 143 1.09 -6.86 13.80
N PRO A 144 1.01 -7.74 14.82
CA PRO A 144 0.61 -7.36 16.19
C PRO A 144 1.49 -6.27 16.85
N ILE A 145 2.68 -6.01 16.28
CA ILE A 145 3.55 -4.90 16.67
C ILE A 145 2.97 -3.51 16.32
N VAL A 146 2.03 -3.44 15.36
CA VAL A 146 1.30 -2.22 15.01
C VAL A 146 0.12 -2.07 15.96
N GLN A 147 0.27 -1.19 16.95
CA GLN A 147 -0.77 -0.94 17.96
C GLN A 147 -1.73 0.18 17.53
N LYS A 148 -1.19 1.23 16.91
CA LYS A 148 -1.96 2.33 16.30
C LYS A 148 -1.63 2.45 14.84
N ILE A 149 -2.64 2.74 14.04
CA ILE A 149 -2.47 3.02 12.62
C ILE A 149 -3.46 4.09 12.14
N GLN A 150 -2.98 4.94 11.25
CA GLN A 150 -3.74 5.95 10.54
C GLN A 150 -3.43 5.83 9.05
N VAL A 151 -4.45 5.93 8.20
CA VAL A 151 -4.30 5.83 6.74
C VAL A 151 -4.81 7.10 6.09
N THR A 152 -4.00 7.72 5.24
CA THR A 152 -4.38 8.90 4.46
C THR A 152 -4.26 8.58 2.99
N PHE A 153 -5.38 8.69 2.27
CA PHE A 153 -5.41 8.66 0.82
C PHE A 153 -5.41 10.09 0.28
N ILE A 154 -4.62 10.34 -0.75
CA ILE A 154 -4.45 11.67 -1.32
C ILE A 154 -4.66 11.57 -2.82
N THR A 155 -5.69 12.23 -3.32
CA THR A 155 -6.04 12.30 -4.74
C THR A 155 -6.03 13.73 -5.28
N ASP A 156 -5.86 14.72 -4.40
CA ASP A 156 -5.57 16.10 -4.79
C ASP A 156 -4.21 16.18 -5.51
N PRO A 157 -4.16 16.61 -6.79
CA PRO A 157 -2.93 16.56 -7.59
C PRO A 157 -1.76 17.35 -6.99
N GLU A 158 -2.03 18.53 -6.43
CA GLU A 158 -0.99 19.39 -5.85
C GLU A 158 -0.44 18.78 -4.57
N LYS A 159 -1.31 18.25 -3.70
CA LYS A 159 -0.88 17.57 -2.48
C LYS A 159 -0.14 16.28 -2.75
N VAL A 160 -0.56 15.50 -3.75
CA VAL A 160 0.18 14.30 -4.18
C VAL A 160 1.57 14.69 -4.64
N LYS A 161 1.70 15.73 -5.47
CA LYS A 161 3.00 16.22 -5.94
C LYS A 161 3.91 16.69 -4.81
N GLU A 162 3.38 17.49 -3.87
CA GLU A 162 4.12 17.95 -2.69
C GLU A 162 4.67 16.78 -1.87
N MET A 163 3.79 15.83 -1.51
CA MET A 163 4.18 14.69 -0.69
C MET A 163 5.02 13.66 -1.44
N TRP A 164 4.87 13.56 -2.76
CA TRP A 164 5.72 12.73 -3.61
C TRP A 164 7.19 13.15 -3.53
N VAL A 165 7.49 14.46 -3.50
CA VAL A 165 8.86 14.95 -3.33
C VAL A 165 9.42 14.49 -1.97
N ALA A 166 8.67 14.73 -0.88
CA ALA A 166 9.07 14.31 0.46
C ALA A 166 9.24 12.79 0.58
N ALA A 167 8.37 12.01 -0.06
CA ALA A 167 8.45 10.55 -0.07
C ALA A 167 9.73 10.07 -0.78
N ASN A 168 10.10 10.70 -1.91
CA ASN A 168 11.34 10.35 -2.62
C ASN A 168 12.60 10.64 -1.80
N GLU A 169 12.63 11.73 -1.03
CA GLU A 169 13.74 12.00 -0.11
C GLU A 169 13.87 10.90 0.97
N ILE A 170 12.74 10.40 1.47
CA ILE A 170 12.72 9.31 2.45
C ILE A 170 13.20 7.99 1.81
N TYR A 171 12.75 7.67 0.60
CA TYR A 171 13.23 6.48 -0.12
C TYR A 171 14.73 6.54 -0.35
N GLU A 172 15.25 7.69 -0.77
CA GLU A 172 16.69 7.89 -0.98
C GLU A 172 17.47 7.72 0.33
N LYS A 173 16.96 8.25 1.46
CA LYS A 173 17.56 8.02 2.78
C LYS A 173 17.59 6.52 3.13
N ARG A 174 16.49 5.79 2.90
CA ARG A 174 16.43 4.34 3.14
C ARG A 174 17.42 3.59 2.24
N ASP A 175 17.46 3.92 0.95
CA ASP A 175 18.33 3.28 -0.02
C ASP A 175 19.81 3.57 0.27
N SER A 176 20.15 4.78 0.72
CA SER A 176 21.52 5.15 1.11
C SER A 176 22.10 4.28 2.23
N ARG A 177 21.27 3.69 3.09
CA ARG A 177 21.72 2.75 4.12
C ARG A 177 22.07 1.38 3.55
N ALA A 178 21.35 0.97 2.51
CA ALA A 178 21.67 -0.25 1.77
C ALA A 178 22.92 -0.06 0.89
N ARG A 179 23.14 1.17 0.38
CA ARG A 179 24.34 1.52 -0.39
C ARG A 179 25.60 1.36 0.45
N GLY A 180 26.33 0.29 0.17
CA GLY A 180 27.62 0.01 0.80
C GLY A 180 27.69 -1.34 1.49
N LEU A 181 26.55 -2.00 1.73
CA LEU A 181 26.54 -3.41 2.14
C LEU A 181 26.90 -4.27 0.92
N LYS A 182 27.94 -5.09 1.07
CA LYS A 182 28.32 -6.07 0.05
C LYS A 182 28.05 -7.49 0.50
N ASP A 183 27.83 -8.36 -0.47
CA ASP A 183 27.65 -9.79 -0.24
C ASP A 183 28.84 -10.41 0.51
N GLU A 184 30.07 -9.93 0.27
CA GLU A 184 31.27 -10.42 0.97
C GLU A 184 31.40 -9.94 2.43
N GLU A 185 30.61 -8.93 2.82
CA GLU A 185 30.65 -8.30 4.14
C GLU A 185 29.58 -8.84 5.09
N VAL A 186 28.75 -9.78 4.62
CA VAL A 186 27.68 -10.42 5.40
C VAL A 186 27.90 -11.93 5.49
N ASP A 187 27.41 -12.54 6.57
CA ASP A 187 27.48 -13.98 6.82
C ASP A 187 26.19 -14.72 6.45
N SER A 188 25.13 -13.99 6.10
CA SER A 188 23.77 -14.49 5.97
C SER A 188 23.02 -13.80 4.82
N PHE A 189 22.25 -14.59 4.07
CA PHE A 189 21.26 -14.11 3.11
C PHE A 189 19.85 -14.49 3.57
N TYR A 190 18.84 -13.81 3.04
CA TYR A 190 17.45 -14.03 3.44
C TYR A 190 16.65 -14.68 2.32
N GLY A 191 16.00 -15.80 2.63
CA GLY A 191 14.98 -16.38 1.76
C GLY A 191 13.64 -15.66 1.93
N CYS A 192 12.97 -15.30 0.84
CA CYS A 192 11.63 -14.72 0.87
C CYS A 192 10.64 -15.59 0.07
N THR A 193 9.54 -15.96 0.72
CA THR A 193 8.46 -16.79 0.17
C THR A 193 7.14 -16.04 0.05
N LEU A 194 7.14 -14.71 0.19
CA LEU A 194 5.93 -13.89 0.23
C LEU A 194 5.05 -14.11 -1.01
N CYS A 195 5.65 -14.23 -2.19
CA CYS A 195 4.92 -14.43 -3.44
C CYS A 195 4.45 -15.88 -3.70
N GLN A 196 4.60 -16.81 -2.74
CA GLN A 196 4.17 -18.21 -2.93
C GLN A 196 2.66 -18.39 -2.96
N SER A 197 1.90 -17.41 -2.48
CA SER A 197 0.45 -17.35 -2.68
C SER A 197 0.07 -17.36 -4.17
N PHE A 198 0.88 -16.73 -5.02
CA PHE A 198 0.68 -16.65 -6.48
C PHE A 198 1.55 -17.66 -7.25
N ALA A 199 2.80 -17.85 -6.84
CA ALA A 199 3.76 -18.73 -7.49
C ALA A 199 4.31 -19.76 -6.48
N PRO A 200 3.61 -20.90 -6.25
CA PRO A 200 3.84 -21.78 -5.10
C PRO A 200 5.28 -22.31 -4.93
N THR A 201 6.04 -22.43 -6.02
CA THR A 201 7.41 -22.93 -6.01
C THR A 201 8.48 -21.84 -6.05
N HIS A 202 8.09 -20.56 -6.03
CA HIS A 202 9.01 -19.43 -6.13
C HIS A 202 9.62 -19.10 -4.75
N VAL A 203 10.92 -18.80 -4.74
CA VAL A 203 11.64 -18.29 -3.57
C VAL A 203 12.63 -17.24 -4.06
N CYS A 204 12.62 -16.06 -3.47
CA CYS A 204 13.68 -15.07 -3.66
C CYS A 204 14.81 -15.35 -2.67
N VAL A 205 16.05 -15.22 -3.13
CA VAL A 205 17.22 -15.06 -2.25
C VAL A 205 17.57 -13.59 -2.25
N ILE A 206 17.50 -12.97 -1.09
CA ILE A 206 17.77 -11.54 -0.89
C ILE A 206 19.19 -11.41 -0.33
N THR A 207 20.05 -10.90 -1.19
CA THR A 207 21.42 -10.46 -0.93
C THR A 207 21.44 -8.94 -0.70
N PRO A 208 22.50 -8.39 -0.08
CA PRO A 208 22.72 -6.95 -0.08
C PRO A 208 22.74 -6.28 -1.47
N GLN A 209 23.17 -7.00 -2.51
CA GLN A 209 23.26 -6.54 -3.90
C GLN A 209 22.15 -7.05 -4.80
#